data_AF-A0A090T4P9-F1
#
_entry.id   AF-A0A090T4P9-F1
#
_cell.length_a   1.000
_cell.length_b   1.000
_cell.length_c   1.000
_cell.angle_alpha   90.00
_cell.angle_beta   90.00
_cell.angle_gamma   90.00
#
_symmetry.space_group_name_H-M   'P 1'
#
loop_
_entity.id
_entity.type
_entity.pdbx_description
1 polymer ?
#
loop_
_entity_poly.entity_id
_entity_poly.type
_entity_poly.pdbx_seq_one_letter_code
_entity_poly.pdbx_strand_id
1 'polypeptide(L)'
;MLNHKGLKRVEFIGEADRAIFAAFAFDIIYREMNEHTGQFRNSFAGSGTANTEVTRRVNSFVSGWIEGALEKLPVIAPDDESTNKINNYIDKEFKNIDRETFKQQLKEAMKNITADYEVGLKKGRKISVNRPIDGAQAPKLLK
;
A
#
# COMPACT_ATOMS: atom_id res chain seq x y z
N MET A 1 20.22 5.57 -3.67
CA MET A 1 20.83 6.52 -2.71
C MET A 1 19.91 6.65 -1.50
N LEU A 2 20.35 6.20 -0.31
CA LEU A 2 19.65 6.39 0.95
C LEU A 2 19.98 7.79 1.48
N ASN A 3 18.99 8.68 1.57
CA ASN A 3 19.20 9.98 2.18
C ASN A 3 19.40 9.79 3.70
N HIS A 4 20.32 10.55 4.31
CA HIS A 4 20.94 10.28 5.62
C HIS A 4 19.99 10.30 6.85
N LYS A 5 18.68 10.40 6.65
CA LYS A 5 17.65 10.45 7.69
C LYS A 5 16.70 9.24 7.71
N GLY A 6 16.98 8.18 6.96
CA GLY A 6 16.11 6.99 6.91
C GLY A 6 14.73 7.24 6.27
N LEU A 7 14.49 8.43 5.73
CA LEU A 7 13.29 8.76 4.98
C LEU A 7 13.35 8.04 3.63
N LYS A 8 12.50 7.01 3.48
CA LYS A 8 12.29 6.33 2.21
C LYS A 8 11.70 7.33 1.21
N ARG A 9 12.35 7.49 0.06
CA ARG A 9 11.81 8.31 -1.03
C ARG A 9 10.88 7.45 -1.87
N VAL A 10 9.69 7.97 -2.17
CA VAL A 10 8.73 7.37 -3.11
C VAL A 10 8.62 8.32 -4.29
N GLU A 11 8.82 7.81 -5.49
CA GLU A 11 8.71 8.56 -6.75
C GLU A 11 7.68 7.84 -7.64
N PHE A 12 6.77 8.60 -8.25
CA PHE A 12 5.75 8.07 -9.17
C PHE A 12 6.19 8.32 -10.60
N ILE A 13 6.28 7.26 -11.38
CA ILE A 13 6.73 7.31 -12.78
C ILE A 13 5.54 6.95 -13.66
N GLY A 14 5.17 7.84 -14.57
CA GLY A 14 4.06 7.65 -15.49
C GLY A 14 3.74 8.91 -16.28
N GLU A 15 2.71 8.83 -17.10
CA GLU A 15 2.11 10.00 -17.75
C GLU A 15 1.68 11.03 -16.68
N ALA A 16 1.87 12.33 -16.95
CA ALA A 16 1.77 13.39 -15.93
C ALA A 16 0.49 13.30 -15.08
N ASP A 17 -0.67 13.22 -15.73
CA ASP A 17 -1.97 13.15 -15.02
C ASP A 17 -2.13 11.86 -14.21
N ARG A 18 -1.64 10.73 -14.74
CA ARG A 18 -1.69 9.43 -14.06
C ARG A 18 -0.72 9.37 -12.88
N ALA A 19 0.46 9.97 -13.01
CA ALA A 19 1.44 10.05 -11.93
C ALA A 19 0.94 10.95 -10.78
N ILE A 20 0.31 12.09 -11.11
CA ILE A 20 -0.33 12.97 -10.12
C ILE A 20 -1.46 12.23 -9.40
N PHE A 21 -2.34 11.55 -10.14
CA PHE A 21 -3.41 10.76 -9.54
C PHE A 21 -2.88 9.63 -8.65
N ALA A 22 -1.85 8.91 -9.10
CA ALA A 22 -1.22 7.83 -8.33
C ALA A 22 -0.58 8.35 -7.03
N ALA A 23 0.08 9.51 -7.07
CA ALA A 23 0.64 10.15 -5.89
C ALA A 23 -0.45 10.52 -4.87
N PHE A 24 -1.54 11.13 -5.35
CA PHE A 24 -2.68 11.48 -4.51
C PHE A 24 -3.34 10.24 -3.88
N ALA A 25 -3.60 9.21 -4.69
CA ALA A 25 -4.17 7.96 -4.21
C ALA A 25 -3.26 7.28 -3.17
N PHE A 26 -1.95 7.28 -3.41
CA PHE A 26 -0.97 6.74 -2.47
C PHE A 26 -0.99 7.47 -1.12
N ASP A 27 -1.08 8.79 -1.10
CA ASP A 27 -1.12 9.56 0.15
C ASP A 27 -2.33 9.20 1.01
N ILE A 28 -3.50 9.02 0.39
CA ILE A 28 -4.72 8.57 1.09
C ILE A 28 -4.52 7.16 1.63
N ILE A 29 -4.08 6.23 0.77
CA ILE A 29 -3.91 4.82 1.13
C ILE A 29 -2.89 4.65 2.25
N TYR A 30 -1.76 5.34 2.16
CA TYR A 30 -0.69 5.29 3.16
C TYR A 30 -1.15 5.81 4.52
N ARG A 31 -1.96 6.87 4.54
CA ARG A 31 -2.53 7.42 5.78
C ARG A 31 -3.49 6.44 6.44
N GLU A 32 -4.47 5.93 5.69
CA GLU A 32 -5.44 4.97 6.21
C GLU A 32 -4.78 3.66 6.65
N MET A 33 -3.78 3.19 5.89
CA MET A 33 -2.99 2.01 6.25
C MET A 33 -2.30 2.20 7.59
N ASN A 34 -1.58 3.32 7.78
CA ASN A 34 -0.86 3.59 9.01
C ASN A 34 -1.79 3.76 10.21
N GLU A 35 -2.93 4.42 10.03
CA GLU A 35 -3.92 4.57 11.08
C GLU A 35 -4.47 3.21 11.52
N HIS A 36 -4.96 2.40 10.59
CA HIS A 36 -5.54 1.09 10.90
C HIS A 36 -4.51 0.12 11.49
N THR A 37 -3.28 0.15 10.96
CA THR A 37 -2.18 -0.68 11.48
C THR A 37 -1.78 -0.25 12.89
N GLY A 38 -1.72 1.07 13.14
CA GLY A 38 -1.46 1.62 14.46
C GLY A 38 -2.53 1.24 15.48
N GLN A 39 -3.81 1.38 15.13
CA GLN A 39 -4.95 0.94 15.95
C GLN A 39 -4.87 -0.55 16.27
N PHE A 40 -4.60 -1.39 15.26
CA PHE A 40 -4.47 -2.83 15.45
C PHE A 40 -3.29 -3.18 16.38
N ARG A 41 -2.12 -2.58 16.16
CA ARG A 41 -0.96 -2.77 17.04
C ARG A 41 -1.24 -2.33 18.48
N ASN A 42 -1.93 -1.20 18.66
CA ASN A 42 -2.27 -0.67 19.98
C ASN A 42 -3.29 -1.53 20.73
N SER A 43 -4.07 -2.36 20.04
CA SER A 43 -4.99 -3.32 20.69
C SER A 43 -4.26 -4.35 21.56
N PHE A 44 -2.95 -4.55 21.35
CA PHE A 44 -2.12 -5.42 22.16
C PHE A 44 -1.50 -4.74 23.39
N ALA A 45 -1.63 -3.41 23.54
CA ALA A 45 -1.09 -2.69 24.68
C ALA A 45 -1.71 -3.18 25.99
N GLY A 46 -0.88 -3.52 26.97
CA GLY A 46 -1.34 -4.06 28.27
C GLY A 46 -1.82 -5.52 28.24
N SER A 47 -1.80 -6.20 27.09
CA SER A 47 -2.26 -7.60 26.96
C SER A 47 -1.25 -8.65 27.46
N GLY A 48 0.01 -8.26 27.68
CA GLY A 48 1.10 -9.19 27.99
C GLY A 48 1.61 -10.01 26.79
N THR A 49 1.08 -9.76 25.58
CA THR A 49 1.52 -10.44 24.35
C THR A 49 2.99 -10.12 24.04
N ALA A 50 3.80 -11.14 23.78
CA ALA A 50 5.21 -10.96 23.43
C ALA A 50 5.38 -10.12 22.14
N ASN A 51 6.39 -9.25 22.11
CA ASN A 51 6.65 -8.37 20.96
C ASN A 51 6.85 -9.11 19.63
N THR A 52 7.44 -10.30 19.67
CA THR A 52 7.61 -11.16 18.49
C THR A 52 6.27 -11.60 17.91
N GLU A 53 5.34 -11.99 18.77
CA GLU A 53 3.99 -12.38 18.40
C GLU A 53 3.17 -11.17 17.91
N VAL A 54 3.27 -10.02 18.57
CA VAL A 54 2.65 -8.77 18.11
C VAL A 54 3.13 -8.42 16.70
N THR A 55 4.44 -8.51 16.45
CA THR A 55 5.02 -8.21 15.13
C THR A 55 4.48 -9.17 14.07
N ARG A 56 4.41 -10.47 14.35
CA ARG A 56 3.88 -11.48 13.44
C ARG A 56 2.41 -11.21 13.08
N ARG A 57 1.58 -10.92 14.08
CA ARG A 57 0.15 -10.63 13.90
C ARG A 57 -0.08 -9.32 13.16
N VAL A 58 0.68 -8.27 13.48
CA VAL A 58 0.63 -6.98 12.78
C VAL A 58 1.04 -7.14 11.32
N ASN A 59 2.11 -7.87 11.02
CA ASN A 59 2.52 -8.14 9.64
C ASN A 59 1.41 -8.88 8.87
N SER A 60 0.78 -9.88 9.49
CA SER A 60 -0.34 -10.58 8.88
C SER A 60 -1.53 -9.67 8.60
N PHE A 61 -1.90 -8.81 9.56
CA PHE A 61 -2.96 -7.81 9.39
C PHE A 61 -2.65 -6.84 8.25
N VAL A 62 -1.43 -6.29 8.19
CA VAL A 62 -1.01 -5.35 7.14
C VAL A 62 -1.06 -6.00 5.77
N SER A 63 -0.58 -7.24 5.63
CA SER A 63 -0.65 -8.00 4.37
C SER A 63 -2.09 -8.14 3.89
N GLY A 64 -3.01 -8.57 4.76
CA GLY A 64 -4.43 -8.66 4.41
C GLY A 64 -5.02 -7.30 4.06
N TRP A 65 -4.66 -6.26 4.81
CA TRP A 65 -5.15 -4.91 4.57
C TRP A 65 -4.76 -4.39 3.18
N ILE A 66 -3.50 -4.58 2.78
CA ILE A 66 -3.01 -4.18 1.46
C ILE A 66 -3.76 -4.92 0.36
N GLU A 67 -3.94 -6.24 0.51
CA GLU A 67 -4.67 -7.05 -0.48
C GLU A 67 -6.12 -6.60 -0.64
N GLY A 68 -6.80 -6.33 0.47
CA GLY A 68 -8.17 -5.83 0.45
C GLY A 68 -8.28 -4.42 -0.15
N ALA A 69 -7.26 -3.58 0.05
CA ALA A 69 -7.20 -2.25 -0.56
C ALA A 69 -6.97 -2.35 -2.08
N LEU A 70 -6.07 -3.22 -2.54
CA LEU A 70 -5.79 -3.45 -3.96
C LEU A 70 -7.04 -3.86 -4.76
N GLU A 71 -7.92 -4.69 -4.18
CA GLU A 71 -9.22 -5.05 -4.80
C GLU A 71 -10.13 -3.84 -5.09
N LYS A 72 -9.92 -2.71 -4.40
CA LYS A 72 -10.73 -1.49 -4.53
C LYS A 72 -10.09 -0.41 -5.36
N LEU A 73 -8.80 -0.53 -5.69
CA LEU A 73 -8.13 0.48 -6.48
C LEU A 73 -8.56 0.40 -7.94
N PRO A 74 -8.79 1.54 -8.61
CA PRO A 74 -9.07 1.54 -10.04
C PRO A 74 -7.84 1.03 -10.80
N VAL A 75 -8.08 0.23 -11.84
CA VAL A 75 -7.01 -0.21 -12.75
C VAL A 75 -6.61 0.97 -13.62
N ILE A 76 -5.48 1.59 -13.29
CA ILE A 76 -4.88 2.71 -14.04
C ILE A 76 -3.78 2.24 -14.99
N ALA A 77 -4.03 1.15 -15.72
CA ALA A 77 -3.04 0.54 -16.60
C ALA A 77 -2.58 1.54 -17.69
N PRO A 78 -1.26 1.73 -17.89
CA PRO A 78 -0.75 2.47 -19.04
C PRO A 78 -1.08 1.70 -20.33
N ASP A 79 -1.10 2.40 -21.46
CA ASP A 79 -1.06 1.73 -22.76
C ASP A 79 0.28 1.00 -22.97
N ASP A 80 0.35 0.13 -23.97
CA ASP A 80 1.54 -0.68 -24.26
C ASP A 80 2.79 0.18 -24.53
N GLU A 81 2.61 1.35 -25.15
CA GLU A 81 3.70 2.29 -25.43
C GLU A 81 4.26 2.92 -24.14
N SER A 82 3.39 3.39 -23.25
CA SER A 82 3.76 3.96 -21.95
C SER A 82 4.38 2.91 -21.04
N THR A 83 3.88 1.68 -21.06
CA THR A 83 4.44 0.54 -20.32
C THR A 83 5.89 0.28 -20.72
N ASN A 84 6.18 0.28 -22.03
CA ASN A 84 7.53 0.09 -22.53
C ASN A 84 8.47 1.26 -22.16
N LYS A 85 7.98 2.50 -22.20
CA LYS A 85 8.77 3.68 -21.75
C LYS A 85 9.09 3.62 -20.26
N ILE A 86 8.13 3.23 -19.43
CA ILE A 86 8.31 3.06 -17.98
C ILE A 86 9.33 1.96 -17.69
N ASN A 87 9.21 0.79 -18.33
CA ASN A 87 10.14 -0.32 -18.15
C ASN A 87 11.58 0.06 -18.56
N ASN A 88 11.75 0.71 -19.72
CA ASN A 88 13.05 1.18 -20.18
C ASN A 88 13.68 2.22 -19.23
N TYR A 89 12.87 3.12 -18.67
CA TYR A 89 13.33 4.07 -17.66
C TYR A 89 13.75 3.36 -16.37
N ILE A 90 12.95 2.41 -15.88
CA ILE A 90 13.26 1.63 -14.68
C ILE A 90 14.56 0.85 -14.88
N ASP A 91 14.72 0.16 -16.00
CA ASP A 91 15.90 -0.65 -16.27
C ASP A 91 17.17 0.20 -16.45
N LYS A 92 17.02 1.43 -16.95
CA LYS A 92 18.11 2.42 -17.06
C LYS A 92 18.53 2.96 -15.69
N GLU A 93 17.60 3.39 -14.87
CA GLU A 93 17.87 4.04 -13.58
C GLU A 93 18.19 3.03 -12.46
N PHE A 94 17.70 1.80 -12.58
CA PHE A 94 17.74 0.79 -11.52
C PHE A 94 18.39 -0.54 -11.95
N LYS A 95 19.44 -0.45 -12.77
CA LYS A 95 20.18 -1.57 -13.40
C LYS A 95 20.64 -2.71 -12.45
N ASN A 96 20.60 -2.51 -11.13
CA ASN A 96 21.06 -3.46 -10.10
C ASN A 96 20.00 -3.81 -9.03
N ILE A 97 18.70 -3.65 -9.29
CA ILE A 97 17.70 -4.12 -8.31
C ILE A 97 17.60 -5.64 -8.38
N ASP A 98 17.98 -6.30 -7.28
CA ASP A 98 17.74 -7.72 -7.05
C ASP A 98 16.24 -7.98 -6.78
N ARG A 99 15.49 -8.07 -7.87
CA ARG A 99 14.04 -8.33 -7.87
C ARG A 99 13.71 -9.71 -7.27
N GLU A 100 14.61 -10.67 -7.37
CA GLU A 100 14.39 -12.05 -6.91
C GLU A 100 14.47 -12.14 -5.39
N THR A 101 15.48 -11.52 -4.77
CA THR A 101 15.55 -11.41 -3.31
C THR A 101 14.31 -10.71 -2.73
N PHE A 102 13.82 -9.66 -3.39
CA PHE A 102 12.59 -8.97 -2.97
C PHE A 102 11.34 -9.87 -3.02
N LYS A 103 11.16 -10.61 -4.12
CA LYS A 103 10.05 -11.59 -4.25
C LYS A 103 10.14 -12.70 -3.21
N GLN A 104 11.36 -13.15 -2.90
CA GLN A 104 11.58 -14.21 -1.92
C GLN A 104 11.21 -13.74 -0.51
N GLN A 105 11.60 -12.51 -0.13
CA GLN A 105 11.18 -11.86 1.11
C GLN A 105 9.66 -11.70 1.20
N LEU A 106 9.00 -11.30 0.10
CA LEU A 106 7.53 -11.24 0.03
C LEU A 106 6.90 -12.61 0.27
N LYS A 107 7.40 -13.65 -0.41
CA LYS A 107 6.88 -15.02 -0.29
C LYS A 107 7.07 -15.60 1.11
N GLU A 108 8.16 -15.29 1.79
CA GLU A 108 8.39 -15.67 3.18
C GLU A 108 7.48 -14.92 4.15
N ALA A 109 7.23 -13.63 3.92
CA ALA A 109 6.26 -12.87 4.71
C ALA A 109 4.84 -13.45 4.59
N MET A 110 4.46 -13.96 3.41
CA MET A 110 3.18 -14.63 3.19
C MET A 110 3.05 -16.00 3.87
N LYS A 111 4.15 -16.67 4.25
CA LYS A 111 4.07 -17.96 4.97
C LYS A 111 3.63 -17.82 6.43
N ASN A 112 3.67 -16.61 6.98
CA ASN A 112 3.36 -16.33 8.40
C ASN A 112 1.93 -15.80 8.62
N ILE A 113 1.02 -16.04 7.68
CA ILE A 113 -0.37 -15.58 7.75
C ILE A 113 -1.08 -16.16 8.98
N THR A 114 -1.71 -15.27 9.75
CA THR A 114 -2.56 -15.56 10.91
C THR A 114 -4.03 -15.27 10.55
N ALA A 115 -4.95 -15.59 11.45
CA ALA A 115 -6.35 -15.17 11.31
C ALA A 115 -6.52 -13.63 11.23
N ASP A 116 -5.52 -12.85 11.66
CA ASP A 116 -5.54 -11.39 11.57
C ASP A 116 -5.41 -10.88 10.14
N TYR A 117 -4.95 -11.72 9.20
CA TYR A 117 -4.99 -11.42 7.77
C TYR A 117 -6.41 -11.15 7.29
N GLU A 118 -7.39 -12.00 7.64
CA GLU A 118 -8.79 -11.82 7.26
C GLU A 118 -9.40 -10.54 7.86
N VAL A 119 -8.95 -10.17 9.07
CA VAL A 119 -9.33 -8.90 9.72
C VAL A 119 -8.77 -7.71 8.94
N GLY A 120 -7.50 -7.79 8.54
CA GLY A 120 -6.85 -6.85 7.65
C GLY A 120 -7.60 -6.71 6.32
N LEU A 121 -7.85 -7.82 5.64
CA LEU A 121 -8.55 -7.90 4.35
C LEU A 121 -9.90 -7.19 4.38
N LYS A 122 -10.74 -7.51 5.37
CA LYS A 122 -12.05 -6.86 5.54
C LYS A 122 -11.95 -5.36 5.80
N LYS A 123 -10.89 -4.92 6.49
CA LYS A 123 -10.66 -3.50 6.77
C LYS A 123 -10.12 -2.75 5.55
N GLY A 124 -9.18 -3.36 4.81
CA GLY A 124 -8.64 -2.84 3.56
C GLY A 124 -9.71 -2.62 2.48
N ARG A 125 -10.66 -3.56 2.36
CA ARG A 125 -11.80 -3.46 1.43
C ARG A 125 -12.73 -2.26 1.66
N LYS A 126 -12.60 -1.57 2.79
CA LYS A 126 -13.40 -0.38 3.12
C LYS A 126 -12.76 0.92 2.63
N ILE A 127 -11.54 0.86 2.09
CA ILE A 127 -10.88 2.04 1.54
C ILE A 127 -11.68 2.61 0.37
N SER A 128 -11.66 3.94 0.28
CA SER A 128 -12.27 4.66 -0.83
C SER A 128 -11.40 5.84 -1.18
N VAL A 129 -10.71 5.74 -2.32
CA VAL A 129 -9.93 6.84 -2.92
C VAL A 129 -10.80 7.95 -3.50
N ASN A 130 -12.13 7.74 -3.60
CA ASN A 130 -13.11 8.71 -4.11
C ASN A 130 -13.68 9.67 -3.05
N ARG A 131 -13.02 9.86 -1.90
CA ARG A 131 -13.54 10.80 -0.89
C ARG A 131 -13.11 12.24 -1.22
N PRO A 132 -14.05 13.19 -1.37
CA PRO A 132 -13.69 14.60 -1.52
C PRO A 132 -12.92 15.06 -0.28
N ILE A 133 -11.81 15.77 -0.52
CA ILE A 133 -10.83 16.13 0.53
C ILE A 133 -11.37 17.24 1.46
N ASP A 134 -12.54 17.82 1.20
CA ASP A 134 -13.02 19.05 1.88
C ASP A 134 -14.37 18.94 2.59
N GLY A 135 -14.84 17.74 2.94
CA GLY A 135 -16.16 17.61 3.61
C GLY A 135 -17.34 18.06 2.74
N ALA A 136 -17.12 18.32 1.44
CA ALA A 136 -18.19 18.56 0.49
C ALA A 136 -18.94 17.26 0.22
N GLN A 137 -20.26 17.26 0.46
CA GLN A 137 -21.14 16.15 0.12
C GLN A 137 -20.95 15.73 -1.33
N ALA A 138 -20.84 14.42 -1.57
CA ALA A 138 -20.87 13.85 -2.91
C ALA A 138 -22.10 14.41 -3.67
N PRO A 139 -21.93 14.97 -4.88
CA PRO A 139 -23.04 15.54 -5.62
C PRO A 139 -24.08 14.45 -5.85
N LYS A 140 -25.31 14.71 -5.40
CA LYS A 140 -26.44 13.82 -5.66
C LYS A 140 -26.65 13.78 -7.17
N LEU A 141 -26.42 12.61 -7.76
CA LEU A 141 -26.85 12.31 -9.11
C LEU A 141 -28.38 12.45 -9.15
N LEU A 142 -28.86 13.51 -9.80
CA LEU A 142 -30.26 13.67 -10.12
C LEU A 142 -30.60 12.64 -11.21
N LYS A 143 -31.62 11.83 -10.93
CA LYS A 143 -32.27 10.96 -11.93
C LYS A 143 -33.08 11.79 -12.90
#